data_AF-A0A945DTK6-F1
#
_entry.id   AF-A0A945DTK6-F1
#
_cell.length_a   1.000
_cell.length_b   1.000
_cell.length_c   1.000
_cell.angle_alpha   90.00
_cell.angle_beta   90.00
_cell.angle_gamma   90.00
#
_symmetry.space_group_name_H-M   'P 1'
#
loop_
_entity.id
_entity.type
_entity.pdbx_description
1 polymer ?
#
loop_
_entity_poly.entity_id
_entity_poly.type
_entity_poly.pdbx_seq_one_letter_code
_entity_poly.pdbx_strand_id
1 'polypeptide(L)'
;MELGLSGLASGFDWKSVVDQLVEVERAPQRRAQREQYEVSEKNRILSLIKDELGALQNKSKVLKDSHLYQSRTTSVSDSTIGSSSVSSGAALGNYEFEFFQKATTGSQRGGVDAGKVVDSTAVIGSNGFGVGITTGTITINDEIITVETTDTLATLFTKVTTADSDLSMAYDISADKITLASSSGSMLVLGSSNDT
;
A
#
# COMPACT_ATOMS: atom_id res chain seq x y z
N MET A 1 54.47 -7.25 -25.41
CA MET A 1 55.17 -7.30 -26.71
C MET A 1 56.50 -6.60 -26.51
N GLU A 2 57.55 -7.42 -26.42
CA GLU A 2 58.92 -7.01 -26.20
C GLU A 2 59.49 -6.46 -27.51
N LEU A 3 59.82 -5.17 -27.53
CA LEU A 3 60.59 -4.54 -28.60
C LEU A 3 61.77 -3.81 -27.94
N GLY A 4 62.70 -4.61 -27.41
CA GLY A 4 63.96 -4.14 -26.86
C GLY A 4 65.09 -4.25 -27.87
N LEU A 5 65.06 -3.46 -28.94
CA LEU A 5 66.28 -3.15 -29.69
C LEU A 5 67.01 -2.02 -28.96
N SER A 6 67.69 -2.37 -27.87
CA SER A 6 68.47 -1.45 -27.04
C SER A 6 69.96 -1.68 -27.25
N GLY A 7 70.64 -0.70 -27.84
CA GLY A 7 72.03 -0.40 -27.52
C GLY A 7 73.14 -1.29 -28.11
N LEU A 8 73.27 -1.40 -29.44
CA LEU A 8 74.48 -1.98 -30.04
C LEU A 8 75.62 -0.98 -30.32
N ALA A 9 75.50 0.29 -29.91
CA ALA A 9 76.60 1.26 -30.08
C ALA A 9 76.73 2.38 -29.03
N SER A 10 75.84 2.47 -28.04
CA SER A 10 75.91 3.53 -27.02
C SER A 10 75.45 2.96 -25.67
N GLY A 11 76.31 3.00 -24.65
CA GLY A 11 76.08 2.47 -23.30
C GLY A 11 75.06 3.26 -22.48
N PHE A 12 73.93 3.64 -23.09
CA PHE A 12 72.89 4.48 -22.51
C PHE A 12 71.64 3.64 -22.22
N ASP A 13 71.25 3.56 -20.94
CA ASP A 13 70.06 2.84 -20.49
C ASP A 13 68.79 3.68 -20.71
N TRP A 14 68.32 3.67 -21.96
CA TRP A 14 67.08 4.32 -22.37
C TRP A 14 65.85 3.81 -21.61
N LYS A 15 65.84 2.53 -21.23
CA LYS A 15 64.70 1.93 -20.52
C LYS A 15 64.49 2.61 -19.17
N SER A 16 65.57 2.82 -18.41
CA SER A 16 65.51 3.53 -17.12
C SER A 16 65.04 4.97 -17.27
N VAL A 17 65.48 5.69 -18.30
CA VAL A 17 65.04 7.08 -18.56
C VAL A 17 63.56 7.14 -18.94
N VAL A 18 63.05 6.20 -19.75
CA VAL A 18 61.62 6.11 -20.06
C VAL A 18 60.80 5.79 -18.84
N ASP A 19 61.24 4.81 -18.05
CA ASP A 19 60.53 4.41 -16.84
C ASP A 19 60.44 5.60 -15.87
N GLN A 20 61.52 6.38 -15.72
CA GLN A 20 61.52 7.63 -14.93
C GLN A 20 60.59 8.72 -15.50
N LEU A 21 60.55 8.92 -16.82
CA LEU A 21 59.64 9.89 -17.46
C LEU A 21 58.17 9.49 -17.30
N VAL A 22 57.86 8.20 -17.49
CA VAL A 22 56.52 7.64 -17.26
C VAL A 22 56.13 7.77 -15.79
N GLU A 23 57.06 7.57 -14.85
CA GLU A 23 56.81 7.77 -13.43
C GLU A 23 56.49 9.23 -13.07
N VAL A 24 57.17 10.20 -13.69
CA VAL A 24 56.90 11.64 -13.54
C VAL A 24 55.55 12.01 -14.16
N GLU A 25 55.23 11.48 -15.34
CA GLU A 25 53.94 11.72 -16.01
C GLU A 25 52.76 11.14 -15.21
N ARG A 26 52.99 10.08 -14.42
CA ARG A 26 52.01 9.51 -13.48
C ARG A 26 51.86 10.28 -12.16
N ALA A 27 52.71 11.27 -11.87
CA ALA A 27 52.60 12.08 -10.65
C ALA A 27 51.21 12.74 -10.45
N PRO A 28 50.59 13.39 -11.46
CA PRO A 28 49.23 13.91 -11.33
C PRO A 28 48.18 12.82 -11.06
N GLN A 29 48.29 11.64 -11.67
CA GLN A 29 47.38 10.52 -11.41
C GLN A 29 47.48 10.05 -9.96
N ARG A 30 48.70 9.90 -9.42
CA ARG A 30 48.91 9.54 -8.01
C ARG A 30 48.37 10.61 -7.06
N ARG A 31 48.49 11.89 -7.42
CA ARG A 31 47.91 12.99 -6.65
C ARG A 31 46.39 12.90 -6.63
N ALA A 32 45.76 12.76 -7.79
CA ALA A 32 44.30 12.61 -7.91
C ALA A 32 43.78 11.39 -7.14
N GLN A 33 44.48 10.24 -7.18
CA GLN A 33 44.11 9.06 -6.40
C GLN A 33 44.16 9.30 -4.88
N ARG A 34 45.16 10.04 -4.39
CA ARG A 34 45.24 10.42 -2.97
C ARG A 34 44.11 11.38 -2.58
N GLU A 35 43.83 12.38 -3.42
CA GLU A 35 42.73 13.31 -3.21
C GLU A 35 41.38 12.59 -3.20
N GLN A 36 41.15 11.64 -4.12
CA GLN A 36 39.95 10.80 -4.13
C GLN A 36 39.81 9.99 -2.84
N TYR A 37 40.90 9.38 -2.37
CA TYR A 37 40.89 8.65 -1.11
C TYR A 37 40.56 9.56 0.08
N GLU A 38 41.16 10.74 0.16
CA GLU A 38 40.91 11.71 1.23
C GLU A 38 39.46 12.21 1.21
N VAL A 39 38.91 12.53 0.04
CA VAL A 39 37.52 12.94 -0.12
C VAL A 39 36.56 11.81 0.23
N SER A 40 36.87 10.58 -0.16
CA SER A 40 36.07 9.39 0.18
C SER A 40 35.99 9.17 1.69
N GLU A 41 37.13 9.26 2.40
CA GLU A 41 37.15 9.14 3.87
C GLU A 41 36.40 10.29 4.55
N LYS A 42 36.56 11.53 4.07
CA LYS A 42 35.77 12.68 4.57
C LYS A 42 34.27 12.46 4.39
N ASN A 43 33.85 12.01 3.21
CA ASN A 43 32.45 11.72 2.92
C ASN A 43 31.91 10.60 3.82
N ARG A 44 32.70 9.55 4.07
CA ARG A 44 32.35 8.46 4.99
C ARG A 44 32.12 8.99 6.40
N ILE A 45 33.04 9.79 6.93
CA ILE A 45 32.93 10.38 8.28
C ILE A 45 31.74 11.34 8.37
N LEU A 46 31.55 12.21 7.38
CA LEU A 46 30.41 13.13 7.34
C LEU A 46 29.06 12.40 7.28
N SER A 47 29.01 11.26 6.57
CA SER A 47 27.81 10.42 6.52
C SER A 47 27.50 9.81 7.89
N LEU A 48 28.50 9.30 8.60
CA LEU A 48 28.32 8.80 9.97
C LEU A 48 27.81 9.89 10.93
N ILE A 49 28.39 11.10 10.85
CA ILE A 49 27.94 12.24 11.66
C ILE A 49 26.50 12.62 11.31
N LYS A 50 26.15 12.63 10.02
CA LYS A 50 24.78 12.91 9.57
C LYS A 50 23.79 11.90 10.14
N ASP A 51 24.14 10.62 10.14
CA ASP A 51 23.27 9.55 10.66
C ASP A 51 23.06 9.69 12.18
N GLU A 52 24.14 9.93 12.93
CA GLU A 52 24.07 10.16 14.39
C GLU A 52 23.29 11.42 14.75
N LEU A 53 23.49 12.52 14.02
CA LEU A 53 22.71 13.75 14.20
C LEU A 53 21.24 13.54 13.83
N GLY A 54 20.96 12.74 12.80
CA GLY A 54 19.60 12.33 12.44
C GLY A 54 18.94 11.52 13.56
N ALA A 55 19.66 10.55 14.14
CA ALA A 55 19.18 9.77 15.27
C ALA A 55 18.91 10.64 16.50
N LEU A 56 19.82 11.56 16.83
CA LEU A 56 19.65 12.51 17.92
C LEU A 56 18.47 13.45 17.69
N GLN A 57 18.33 13.99 16.48
CA GLN A 57 17.22 14.86 16.10
C GLN A 57 15.88 14.14 16.26
N ASN A 58 15.79 12.89 15.82
CA ASN A 58 14.58 12.08 15.94
C ASN A 58 14.22 11.81 17.41
N LYS A 59 15.20 11.44 18.24
CA LYS A 59 14.98 11.28 19.70
C LYS A 59 14.55 12.59 20.36
N SER A 60 15.17 13.71 19.98
CA SER A 60 14.80 15.04 20.48
C SER A 60 13.36 15.42 20.09
N LYS A 61 12.93 15.14 18.86
CA LYS A 61 11.54 15.35 18.42
C LYS A 61 10.55 14.57 19.29
N VAL A 62 10.82 13.28 19.56
CA VAL A 62 9.98 12.44 20.44
C VAL A 62 9.91 13.04 21.85
N LEU A 63 11.04 13.46 22.43
CA LEU A 63 11.07 14.05 23.77
C LEU A 63 10.39 15.42 23.87
N LYS A 64 10.32 16.17 22.76
CA LYS A 64 9.63 17.46 22.69
C LYS A 64 8.12 17.31 22.47
N ASP A 65 7.64 16.12 22.13
CA ASP A 65 6.22 15.89 21.92
C ASP A 65 5.46 15.91 23.25
N SER A 66 4.51 16.84 23.38
CA SER A 66 3.67 16.97 24.58
C SER A 66 2.78 15.75 24.84
N HIS A 67 2.45 14.97 23.80
CA HIS A 67 1.66 13.75 23.93
C HIS A 67 2.37 12.67 24.74
N LEU A 68 3.72 12.65 24.70
CA LEU A 68 4.54 11.71 25.49
C LEU A 68 4.23 11.85 26.99
N TYR A 69 4.15 13.09 27.48
CA TYR A 69 3.93 13.40 28.91
C TYR A 69 2.46 13.34 29.33
N GLN A 70 1.56 13.31 28.35
CA GLN A 70 0.13 13.13 28.56
C GLN A 70 -0.30 11.69 28.26
N SER A 71 0.65 10.78 28.04
CA SER A 71 0.38 9.39 27.75
C SER A 71 -0.48 8.74 28.84
N ARG A 72 -1.30 7.79 28.40
CA ARG A 72 -2.25 7.06 29.22
C ARG A 72 -2.10 5.58 28.93
N THR A 73 -2.35 4.78 29.95
CA THR A 73 -2.50 3.32 29.82
C THR A 73 -3.93 2.97 30.18
N THR A 74 -4.40 1.83 29.69
CA THR A 74 -5.70 1.27 30.05
C THR A 74 -5.56 -0.20 30.37
N SER A 75 -6.42 -0.68 31.24
CA SER A 75 -6.68 -2.09 31.44
C SER A 75 -8.17 -2.35 31.32
N VAL A 76 -8.51 -3.55 30.86
CA VAL A 76 -9.88 -4.06 30.85
C VAL A 76 -10.00 -5.14 31.92
N SER A 77 -11.17 -5.22 32.56
CA SER A 77 -11.48 -6.25 33.55
C SER A 77 -11.64 -7.64 32.92
N ASP A 78 -12.20 -7.70 31.70
CA ASP A 78 -12.39 -8.93 30.93
C ASP A 78 -11.98 -8.73 29.47
N SER A 79 -10.85 -9.33 29.09
CA SER A 79 -10.30 -9.24 27.72
C SER A 79 -11.01 -10.15 26.72
N THR A 80 -11.93 -11.01 27.15
CA THR A 80 -12.75 -11.85 26.26
C THR A 80 -13.92 -11.08 25.66
N ILE A 81 -14.37 -10.01 26.34
CA ILE A 81 -15.46 -9.14 25.88
C ILE A 81 -14.94 -8.09 24.89
N GLY A 82 -13.77 -7.51 25.16
CA GLY A 82 -13.16 -6.51 24.30
C GLY A 82 -11.78 -6.06 24.77
N SER A 83 -11.20 -5.12 24.02
CA SER A 83 -9.96 -4.44 24.36
C SER A 83 -10.21 -2.93 24.45
N SER A 84 -9.31 -2.23 25.13
CA SER A 84 -9.34 -0.78 25.24
C SER A 84 -8.03 -0.18 24.70
N SER A 85 -8.15 0.95 24.04
CA SER A 85 -7.04 1.84 23.72
C SER A 85 -7.35 3.24 24.22
N VAL A 86 -6.32 4.04 24.46
CA VAL A 86 -6.49 5.39 25.00
C VAL A 86 -5.57 6.36 24.31
N SER A 87 -6.11 7.53 24.01
CA SER A 87 -5.34 8.66 23.51
C SER A 87 -4.71 9.42 24.68
N SER A 88 -3.55 10.02 24.45
CA SER A 88 -2.93 10.93 25.42
C SER A 88 -3.91 12.04 25.83
N GLY A 89 -3.91 12.41 27.10
CA GLY A 89 -4.79 13.46 27.62
C GLY A 89 -6.20 12.99 27.99
N ALA A 90 -6.55 11.71 27.78
CA ALA A 90 -7.80 11.17 28.31
C ALA A 90 -7.89 11.35 29.84
N ALA A 91 -9.11 11.58 30.32
CA ALA A 91 -9.38 11.75 31.74
C ALA A 91 -9.03 10.45 32.51
N LEU A 92 -8.48 10.63 33.71
CA LEU A 92 -8.13 9.51 34.58
C LEU A 92 -9.38 9.05 35.33
N GLY A 93 -9.61 7.75 35.36
CA GLY A 93 -10.70 7.16 36.11
C GLY A 93 -11.02 5.74 35.68
N ASN A 94 -11.95 5.15 36.42
CA ASN A 94 -12.54 3.87 36.08
C ASN A 94 -13.86 4.12 35.35
N TYR A 95 -14.04 3.45 34.21
CA TYR A 95 -15.24 3.55 33.40
C TYR A 95 -15.94 2.19 33.39
N GLU A 96 -17.22 2.18 33.70
CA GLU A 96 -18.05 0.98 33.69
C GLU A 96 -18.88 0.95 32.41
N PHE A 97 -18.79 -0.17 31.69
CA PHE A 97 -19.51 -0.38 30.44
C PHE A 97 -20.37 -1.63 30.57
N GLU A 98 -21.64 -1.50 30.25
CA GLU A 98 -22.59 -2.62 30.18
C GLU A 98 -22.97 -2.85 28.71
N PHE A 99 -22.72 -4.07 28.22
CA PHE A 99 -22.98 -4.45 26.83
C PHE A 99 -24.18 -5.40 26.77
N PHE A 100 -25.27 -4.94 26.15
CA PHE A 100 -26.49 -5.75 26.01
C PHE A 100 -26.47 -6.65 24.77
N GLN A 101 -25.86 -6.18 23.67
CA GLN A 101 -25.76 -6.93 22.42
C GLN A 101 -24.56 -6.48 21.60
N LYS A 102 -24.04 -7.38 20.75
CA LYS A 102 -23.03 -7.02 19.75
C LYS A 102 -23.69 -6.30 18.58
N ALA A 103 -22.99 -5.33 18.01
CA ALA A 103 -23.35 -4.82 16.70
C ALA A 103 -23.25 -5.96 15.67
N THR A 104 -24.27 -6.10 14.83
CA THR A 104 -24.31 -7.06 13.73
C THR A 104 -24.49 -6.32 12.42
N THR A 105 -23.88 -6.82 11.35
CA THR A 105 -24.14 -6.32 10.01
C THR A 105 -25.50 -6.81 9.52
N GLY A 106 -26.27 -5.93 8.87
CA GLY A 106 -27.53 -6.33 8.23
C GLY A 106 -27.25 -7.22 7.03
N SER A 107 -27.95 -8.35 6.91
CA SER A 107 -27.86 -9.24 5.75
C SER A 107 -29.24 -9.42 5.14
N GLN A 108 -29.38 -8.97 3.89
CA GLN A 108 -30.52 -9.36 3.06
C GLN A 108 -30.16 -10.63 2.32
N ARG A 109 -30.98 -11.67 2.46
CA ARG A 109 -30.80 -12.95 1.76
C ARG A 109 -31.87 -13.05 0.69
N GLY A 110 -31.43 -13.33 -0.54
CA GLY A 110 -32.35 -13.66 -1.63
C GLY A 110 -33.21 -14.88 -1.31
N GLY A 111 -34.32 -15.01 -2.03
CA GLY A 111 -35.18 -16.19 -1.97
C GLY A 111 -34.57 -17.41 -2.67
N VAL A 112 -35.42 -18.39 -2.99
CA VAL A 112 -35.05 -19.56 -3.81
C VAL A 112 -34.67 -19.14 -5.24
N ASP A 113 -33.94 -20.01 -5.95
CA ASP A 113 -33.41 -19.77 -7.29
C ASP A 113 -34.45 -19.12 -8.21
N ALA A 114 -34.16 -17.87 -8.57
CA ALA A 114 -35.07 -17.03 -9.34
C ALA A 114 -34.89 -17.24 -10.85
N GLY A 115 -34.11 -18.23 -11.31
CA GLY A 115 -33.75 -18.41 -12.72
C GLY A 115 -32.88 -19.65 -12.97
N LYS A 116 -32.22 -19.69 -14.13
CA LYS A 116 -31.14 -20.66 -14.45
C LYS A 116 -29.82 -20.19 -13.83
N VAL A 117 -28.86 -21.13 -13.76
CA VAL A 117 -27.47 -20.85 -13.37
C VAL A 117 -26.92 -19.66 -14.15
N VAL A 118 -26.29 -18.73 -13.44
CA VAL A 118 -25.78 -17.50 -14.02
C VAL A 118 -24.57 -17.80 -14.92
N ASP A 119 -24.66 -17.40 -16.18
CA ASP A 119 -23.52 -17.37 -17.11
C ASP A 119 -22.71 -16.08 -16.89
N SER A 120 -21.51 -16.21 -16.33
CA SER A 120 -20.65 -15.05 -16.03
C SER A 120 -20.04 -14.39 -17.26
N THR A 121 -20.14 -15.01 -18.43
CA THR A 121 -19.61 -14.51 -19.71
C THR A 121 -20.68 -13.84 -20.58
N ALA A 122 -21.95 -14.13 -20.32
CA ALA A 122 -23.07 -13.51 -21.00
C ALA A 122 -23.35 -12.09 -20.49
N VAL A 123 -24.04 -11.30 -21.32
CA VAL A 123 -24.60 -10.01 -20.88
C VAL A 123 -25.85 -10.24 -20.01
N ILE A 124 -26.17 -9.25 -19.17
CA ILE A 124 -27.29 -9.26 -18.23
C ILE A 124 -28.61 -9.54 -18.96
N GLY A 125 -28.85 -8.91 -20.11
CA GLY A 125 -30.11 -9.05 -20.85
C GLY A 125 -30.35 -10.42 -21.48
N SER A 126 -29.30 -11.23 -21.68
CA SER A 126 -29.42 -12.60 -22.21
C SER A 126 -29.19 -13.67 -21.14
N ASN A 127 -29.00 -13.28 -19.88
CA ASN A 127 -28.79 -14.23 -18.80
C ASN A 127 -30.08 -14.97 -18.46
N GLY A 128 -29.95 -16.09 -17.74
CA GLY A 128 -31.07 -16.98 -17.42
C GLY A 128 -31.95 -16.52 -16.27
N PHE A 129 -32.00 -15.23 -15.94
CA PHE A 129 -32.83 -14.71 -14.84
C PHE A 129 -34.32 -14.98 -15.12
N GLY A 130 -35.09 -15.33 -14.10
CA GLY A 130 -36.51 -15.69 -14.27
C GLY A 130 -37.44 -14.50 -14.54
N VAL A 131 -36.93 -13.28 -14.42
CA VAL A 131 -37.55 -12.07 -14.94
C VAL A 131 -36.58 -11.43 -15.94
N GLY A 132 -37.10 -11.05 -17.11
CA GLY A 132 -36.29 -10.35 -18.11
C GLY A 132 -35.86 -8.99 -17.57
N ILE A 133 -34.56 -8.71 -17.62
CA ILE A 133 -34.00 -7.43 -17.19
C ILE A 133 -34.07 -6.43 -18.35
N THR A 134 -34.62 -5.26 -18.09
CA THR A 134 -34.58 -4.10 -19.00
C THR A 134 -33.54 -3.09 -18.53
N THR A 135 -33.12 -2.20 -19.42
CA THR A 135 -32.28 -1.06 -19.02
C THR A 135 -33.05 -0.17 -18.05
N GLY A 136 -32.43 0.19 -16.94
CA GLY A 136 -33.07 0.91 -15.86
C GLY A 136 -32.10 1.28 -14.74
N THR A 137 -32.63 1.62 -13.57
CA THR A 137 -31.84 2.08 -12.42
C THR A 137 -32.21 1.31 -11.17
N ILE A 138 -31.19 0.93 -10.42
CA ILE A 138 -31.33 0.40 -9.06
C ILE A 138 -30.68 1.36 -8.08
N THR A 139 -31.20 1.43 -6.86
CA THR A 139 -30.62 2.25 -5.79
C THR A 139 -30.03 1.38 -4.69
N ILE A 140 -28.79 1.67 -4.29
CA ILE A 140 -28.11 1.03 -3.15
C ILE A 140 -27.52 2.15 -2.27
N ASN A 141 -27.89 2.20 -0.98
CA ASN A 141 -27.41 3.24 -0.04
C ASN A 141 -27.54 4.68 -0.60
N ASP A 142 -28.70 5.01 -1.19
CA ASP A 142 -29.00 6.28 -1.86
C ASP A 142 -28.22 6.58 -3.15
N GLU A 143 -27.33 5.68 -3.59
CA GLU A 143 -26.60 5.81 -4.86
C GLU A 143 -27.35 5.12 -6.00
N ILE A 144 -27.50 5.83 -7.12
CA ILE A 144 -28.26 5.37 -8.28
C ILE A 144 -27.32 4.71 -9.30
N ILE A 145 -27.56 3.44 -9.59
CA ILE A 145 -26.75 2.64 -10.51
C ILE A 145 -27.58 2.31 -11.74
N THR A 146 -27.12 2.75 -12.92
CA THR A 146 -27.74 2.40 -14.20
C THR A 146 -27.30 1.01 -14.66
N VAL A 147 -28.27 0.11 -14.80
CA VAL A 147 -28.08 -1.24 -15.33
C VAL A 147 -28.52 -1.26 -16.79
N GLU A 148 -27.64 -1.69 -17.69
CA GLU A 148 -27.96 -1.87 -19.10
C GLU A 148 -28.04 -3.35 -19.47
N THR A 149 -28.87 -3.69 -20.46
CA THR A 149 -28.99 -5.07 -20.95
C THR A 149 -27.68 -5.61 -21.56
N THR A 150 -26.79 -4.73 -21.98
CA THR A 150 -25.46 -5.01 -22.54
C THR A 150 -24.37 -5.14 -21.49
N ASP A 151 -24.63 -4.81 -20.22
CA ASP A 151 -23.67 -5.02 -19.14
C ASP A 151 -23.36 -6.51 -18.99
N THR A 152 -22.15 -6.83 -18.51
CA THR A 152 -21.84 -8.15 -17.95
C THR A 152 -21.89 -8.06 -16.42
N LEU A 153 -21.84 -9.20 -15.71
CA LEU A 153 -21.68 -9.18 -14.25
C LEU A 153 -20.46 -8.34 -13.83
N ALA A 154 -19.36 -8.45 -14.57
CA ALA A 154 -18.13 -7.72 -14.26
C ALA A 154 -18.32 -6.19 -14.41
N THR A 155 -18.99 -5.74 -15.48
CA THR A 155 -19.24 -4.29 -15.65
C THR A 155 -20.24 -3.78 -14.62
N LEU A 156 -21.29 -4.54 -14.31
CA LEU A 156 -22.25 -4.17 -13.28
C LEU A 156 -21.61 -4.09 -11.88
N PHE A 157 -20.79 -5.07 -11.50
CA PHE A 157 -20.08 -5.05 -10.21
C PHE A 157 -19.12 -3.86 -10.13
N THR A 158 -18.45 -3.55 -11.24
CA THR A 158 -17.58 -2.37 -11.33
C THR A 158 -18.39 -1.08 -11.16
N LYS A 159 -19.55 -0.96 -11.81
CA LYS A 159 -20.46 0.19 -11.64
C LYS A 159 -20.84 0.36 -10.17
N VAL A 160 -21.22 -0.72 -9.48
CA VAL A 160 -21.59 -0.68 -8.06
C VAL A 160 -20.42 -0.21 -7.18
N THR A 161 -19.23 -0.76 -7.36
CA THR A 161 -18.02 -0.35 -6.60
C THR A 161 -17.55 1.07 -6.94
N THR A 162 -17.92 1.59 -8.11
CA THR A 162 -17.59 2.95 -8.54
C THR A 162 -18.59 3.96 -7.97
N ALA A 163 -19.86 3.56 -7.90
CA ALA A 163 -20.94 4.30 -7.27
C ALA A 163 -20.64 4.57 -5.79
N ASP A 164 -20.23 3.54 -5.06
CA ASP A 164 -19.77 3.66 -3.67
C ASP A 164 -18.62 2.69 -3.41
N SER A 165 -17.48 3.25 -3.00
CA SER A 165 -16.27 2.48 -2.66
C SER A 165 -16.44 1.58 -1.43
N ASP A 166 -17.46 1.81 -0.61
CA ASP A 166 -17.80 0.91 0.49
C ASP A 166 -18.52 -0.36 0.00
N LEU A 167 -19.10 -0.35 -1.19
CA LEU A 167 -19.81 -1.49 -1.74
C LEU A 167 -18.88 -2.44 -2.49
N SER A 168 -19.15 -3.73 -2.35
CA SER A 168 -18.45 -4.79 -3.10
C SER A 168 -19.43 -5.86 -3.52
N MET A 169 -19.27 -6.36 -4.75
CA MET A 169 -20.05 -7.46 -5.29
C MET A 169 -19.15 -8.59 -5.77
N ALA A 170 -19.59 -9.83 -5.55
CA ALA A 170 -18.90 -11.03 -6.01
C ALA A 170 -19.91 -12.09 -6.43
N TYR A 171 -19.53 -12.91 -7.41
CA TYR A 171 -20.29 -14.09 -7.82
C TYR A 171 -19.47 -15.34 -7.53
N ASP A 172 -20.05 -16.26 -6.76
CA ASP A 172 -19.52 -17.61 -6.53
C ASP A 172 -20.20 -18.60 -7.47
N ILE A 173 -19.45 -19.09 -8.46
CA ILE A 173 -19.95 -20.04 -9.47
C ILE A 173 -20.26 -21.43 -8.91
N SER A 174 -19.63 -21.84 -7.80
CA SER A 174 -19.87 -23.15 -7.20
C SER A 174 -21.16 -23.17 -6.40
N ALA A 175 -21.47 -22.04 -5.77
CA ALA A 175 -22.70 -21.84 -5.00
C ALA A 175 -23.83 -21.17 -5.80
N ASP A 176 -23.58 -20.80 -7.07
CA ASP A 176 -24.46 -19.97 -7.91
C ASP A 176 -25.02 -18.75 -7.14
N LYS A 177 -24.12 -18.00 -6.49
CA LYS A 177 -24.49 -16.97 -5.53
C LYS A 177 -23.81 -15.64 -5.79
N ILE A 178 -24.61 -14.59 -5.96
CA ILE A 178 -24.15 -13.21 -5.93
C ILE A 178 -24.21 -12.70 -4.48
N THR A 179 -23.12 -12.10 -4.02
CA THR A 179 -23.04 -11.44 -2.71
C THR A 179 -22.75 -9.97 -2.91
N LEU A 180 -23.54 -9.10 -2.27
CA LEU A 180 -23.30 -7.67 -2.12
C LEU A 180 -22.96 -7.40 -0.64
N ALA A 181 -21.88 -6.68 -0.38
CA ALA A 181 -21.40 -6.39 0.97
C ALA A 181 -20.88 -4.96 1.11
N SER A 182 -21.06 -4.37 2.28
CA SER A 182 -20.41 -3.14 2.72
C SER A 182 -19.09 -3.47 3.42
N SER A 183 -18.00 -2.81 3.02
CA SER A 183 -16.66 -3.01 3.59
C SER A 183 -16.55 -2.50 5.02
N SER A 184 -17.32 -1.46 5.36
CA SER A 184 -17.46 -0.87 6.68
C SER A 184 -18.37 -1.68 7.61
N GLY A 185 -19.13 -2.63 7.06
CA GLY A 185 -20.15 -3.37 7.79
C GLY A 185 -21.44 -2.58 8.02
N SER A 186 -21.64 -1.49 7.29
CA SER A 186 -22.86 -0.70 7.33
C SER A 186 -24.06 -1.50 6.81
N MET A 187 -25.25 -1.17 7.31
CA MET A 187 -26.48 -1.79 6.83
C MET A 187 -26.73 -1.39 5.38
N LEU A 188 -26.93 -2.38 4.50
CA LEU A 188 -27.28 -2.15 3.11
C LEU A 188 -28.77 -1.83 2.96
N VAL A 189 -29.07 -0.67 2.37
CA VAL A 189 -30.41 -0.27 1.95
C VAL A 189 -30.54 -0.52 0.46
N LEU A 190 -31.46 -1.38 0.08
CA LEU A 190 -31.70 -1.76 -1.32
C LEU A 190 -33.04 -1.22 -1.77
N GLY A 191 -33.07 -0.65 -2.97
CA GLY A 191 -34.28 -0.23 -3.64
C GLY A 191 -34.69 1.21 -3.32
N SER A 192 -35.33 1.86 -4.29
CA SER A 192 -36.10 3.09 -4.12
C SER A 192 -37.44 2.99 -4.84
N SER A 193 -38.39 3.90 -4.54
CA SER A 193 -39.67 3.97 -5.27
C SER A 193 -39.52 4.36 -6.75
N ASN A 194 -38.34 4.85 -7.14
CA ASN A 194 -38.05 5.34 -8.47
C ASN A 194 -37.18 4.36 -9.29
N ASP A 195 -36.86 3.19 -8.72
CA ASP A 195 -36.13 2.15 -9.43
C ASP A 195 -37.00 1.59 -10.58
N THR A 196 -36.38 1.30 -11.73
CA THR A 196 -37.05 0.92 -12.98
C THR A 196 -36.45 -0.33 -13.58
#